data_AF-A0A7Y5DIL0-F1
#
_entry.id   AF-A0A7Y5DIL0-F1
#
_cell.length_a   1.000
_cell.length_b   1.000
_cell.length_c   1.000
_cell.angle_alpha   90.00
_cell.angle_beta   90.00
_cell.angle_gamma   90.00
#
_symmetry.space_group_name_H-M   'P 1'
#
loop_
_entity.id
_entity.type
_entity.pdbx_description
1 polymer ?
#
loop_
_entity_poly.entity_id
_entity_poly.type
_entity_poly.pdbx_seq_one_letter_code
_entity_poly.pdbx_strand_id
1 'polypeptide(L)'
;MISNTPPVSSTRAFIYATICCLLLVMSGCASNQMESNFFDKEYDQAGTRFAEYAIPDQIKIYLYGMQAITPPAPVLSRPIAELGQAAILPILGELSRNPTEANIRDLMVVFETMQRLGTYDVANDKMLMKTLDNYVNGMKNNIWRGYTKEKLTQLKKSRSDMEEQN
;
A
#
# COMPACT_ATOMS: atom_id res chain seq x y z
N MET A 1 -76.05 -11.22 -5.11
CA MET A 1 -75.14 -11.22 -3.95
C MET A 1 -73.72 -11.23 -4.48
N ILE A 2 -72.98 -10.12 -4.36
CA ILE A 2 -71.59 -9.98 -4.84
C ILE A 2 -70.70 -9.94 -3.60
N SER A 3 -69.76 -10.87 -3.48
CA SER A 3 -68.82 -10.95 -2.36
C SER A 3 -67.67 -9.96 -2.53
N ASN A 4 -67.55 -9.02 -1.60
CA ASN A 4 -66.34 -8.22 -1.42
C ASN A 4 -65.32 -9.01 -0.59
N THR A 5 -64.11 -9.20 -1.11
CA THR A 5 -62.92 -9.46 -0.29
C THR A 5 -61.76 -8.60 -0.78
N PRO A 6 -61.00 -7.93 0.10
CA PRO A 6 -59.79 -7.21 -0.26
C PRO A 6 -58.55 -8.10 -0.13
N PRO A 7 -57.53 -8.00 -0.98
CA PRO A 7 -56.22 -8.56 -0.67
C PRO A 7 -55.39 -7.55 0.13
N VAL A 8 -55.23 -7.84 1.42
CA VAL A 8 -54.19 -7.23 2.27
C VAL A 8 -52.92 -8.07 2.10
N SER A 9 -51.90 -7.55 1.41
CA SER A 9 -50.53 -8.10 1.51
C SER A 9 -49.51 -7.14 0.89
N SER A 10 -49.28 -5.99 1.52
CA SER A 10 -48.19 -5.07 1.11
C SER A 10 -47.58 -4.34 2.30
N THR A 11 -47.20 -5.09 3.33
CA THR A 11 -46.57 -4.48 4.53
C THR A 11 -45.30 -5.23 4.96
N ARG A 12 -45.14 -6.49 4.54
CA ARG A 12 -43.95 -7.30 4.87
C ARG A 12 -42.73 -6.97 4.00
N ALA A 13 -42.93 -6.53 2.75
CA ALA A 13 -41.83 -6.20 1.83
C ALA A 13 -41.04 -4.93 2.25
N PHE A 14 -41.71 -3.97 2.89
CA PHE A 14 -41.07 -2.72 3.31
C PHE A 14 -40.13 -2.88 4.51
N ILE A 15 -40.41 -3.83 5.40
CA ILE A 15 -39.61 -4.06 6.62
C ILE A 15 -38.24 -4.67 6.28
N TYR A 16 -38.17 -5.59 5.31
CA TYR A 16 -36.89 -6.20 4.92
C TYR A 16 -35.99 -5.26 4.12
N ALA A 17 -36.58 -4.38 3.30
CA ALA A 17 -35.81 -3.39 2.53
C ALA A 17 -35.12 -2.35 3.42
N THR A 18 -35.78 -1.94 4.52
CA THR A 18 -35.21 -0.98 5.48
C THR A 18 -34.13 -1.58 6.37
N ILE A 19 -34.26 -2.85 6.77
CA ILE A 19 -33.22 -3.56 7.54
C ILE A 19 -31.95 -3.79 6.69
N CYS A 20 -32.09 -4.04 5.38
CA CYS A 20 -30.95 -4.20 4.48
C CYS A 20 -30.15 -2.90 4.26
N CYS A 21 -30.84 -1.74 4.19
CA CYS A 21 -30.18 -0.45 4.07
C CYS A 21 -29.40 -0.04 5.33
N LEU A 22 -29.87 -0.39 6.53
CA LEU A 22 -29.17 -0.06 7.78
C LEU A 22 -27.88 -0.85 8.00
N LEU A 23 -27.76 -2.04 7.41
CA LEU A 23 -26.53 -2.86 7.50
C LEU A 23 -25.42 -2.40 6.54
N LEU A 24 -25.75 -1.62 5.51
CA LEU A 24 -24.77 -1.14 4.51
C LEU A 24 -24.08 0.18 4.88
N VAL A 25 -24.56 0.92 5.89
CA VAL A 25 -23.99 2.23 6.27
C VAL A 25 -22.79 2.09 7.24
N MET A 26 -22.52 0.90 7.76
CA MET A 26 -21.46 0.67 8.76
C MET A 26 -20.07 0.41 8.16
N SER A 27 -19.92 0.43 6.83
CA SER A 27 -18.64 0.15 6.17
C SER A 27 -18.17 1.37 5.38
N GLY A 28 -17.29 2.19 5.95
CA GLY A 28 -16.52 3.11 5.11
C GLY A 28 -15.89 4.37 5.71
N CYS A 29 -15.66 4.48 7.02
CA CYS A 29 -14.61 5.39 7.49
C CYS A 29 -13.35 4.56 7.73
N ALA A 30 -12.46 4.51 6.73
CA ALA A 30 -11.09 4.07 6.96
C ALA A 30 -10.41 5.13 7.85
N SER A 31 -10.52 4.97 9.16
CA SER A 31 -9.85 5.85 10.11
C SER A 31 -8.37 5.46 10.16
N ASN A 32 -7.48 6.43 9.92
CA ASN A 32 -6.01 6.26 10.03
C ASN A 32 -5.55 6.23 11.51
N GLN A 33 -6.34 5.61 12.38
CA GLN A 33 -6.16 5.68 13.82
C GLN A 33 -4.90 4.92 14.26
N MET A 34 -4.60 3.77 13.62
CA MET A 34 -3.39 3.01 13.91
C MET A 34 -2.14 3.80 13.53
N GLU A 35 -2.15 4.41 12.35
CA GLU A 35 -1.02 5.15 11.79
C GLU A 35 -0.78 6.44 12.59
N SER A 36 -1.83 7.20 12.92
CA SER A 36 -1.71 8.37 13.81
C SER A 36 -1.14 7.98 15.16
N ASN A 37 -1.72 6.96 15.82
CA ASN A 37 -1.24 6.47 17.11
C ASN A 37 0.21 5.96 17.06
N PHE A 38 0.68 5.50 15.89
CA PHE A 38 2.08 5.13 15.73
C PHE A 38 2.97 6.38 15.88
N PHE A 39 2.64 7.48 15.18
CA PHE A 39 3.44 8.71 15.19
C PHE A 39 3.21 9.61 16.42
N ASP A 40 2.12 9.44 17.17
CA ASP A 40 1.84 10.19 18.39
C ASP A 40 2.71 9.77 19.60
N LYS A 41 3.44 8.65 19.50
CA LYS A 41 4.34 8.14 20.56
C LYS A 41 5.79 8.51 20.31
N GLU A 42 6.61 8.50 21.36
CA GLU A 42 8.04 8.87 21.32
C GLU A 42 8.81 8.18 20.18
N TYR A 43 9.63 8.98 19.49
CA TYR A 43 10.33 8.61 18.25
C TYR A 43 11.47 7.61 18.48
N ASP A 44 12.05 7.60 19.68
CA ASP A 44 13.30 6.92 20.01
C ASP A 44 13.20 5.37 19.92
N GLN A 45 11.98 4.83 19.93
CA GLN A 45 11.70 3.39 19.77
C GLN A 45 10.91 3.06 18.49
N ALA A 46 10.77 4.00 17.56
CA ALA A 46 9.93 3.86 16.39
C ALA A 46 10.31 2.63 15.54
N GLY A 47 11.61 2.36 15.33
CA GLY A 47 12.06 1.22 14.53
C GLY A 47 11.73 -0.15 15.13
N THR A 48 11.98 -0.34 16.43
CA THR A 48 11.68 -1.60 17.14
C THR A 48 10.19 -1.87 17.18
N ARG A 49 9.40 -0.87 17.56
CA ARG A 49 7.94 -0.97 17.59
C ARG A 49 7.34 -1.19 16.20
N PHE A 50 7.92 -0.57 15.18
CA PHE A 50 7.48 -0.76 13.80
C PHE A 50 7.64 -2.21 13.33
N ALA A 51 8.72 -2.88 13.72
CA ALA A 51 8.96 -4.28 13.39
C ALA A 51 7.97 -5.27 14.03
N GLU A 52 7.27 -4.87 15.10
CA GLU A 52 6.26 -5.70 15.78
C GLU A 52 4.93 -5.79 15.01
N TYR A 53 4.67 -4.86 14.08
CA TYR A 53 3.46 -4.90 13.25
C TYR A 53 3.56 -5.97 12.17
N ALA A 54 2.42 -6.50 11.74
CA ALA A 54 2.35 -7.34 10.55
C ALA A 54 2.76 -6.55 9.29
N ILE A 55 3.36 -7.20 8.30
CA ILE A 55 3.89 -6.55 7.08
C ILE A 55 2.86 -5.62 6.41
N PRO A 56 1.57 -6.00 6.23
CA PRO A 56 0.59 -5.10 5.65
C PRO A 56 0.38 -3.81 6.45
N ASP A 57 0.47 -3.88 7.78
CA ASP A 57 0.30 -2.72 8.65
C ASP A 57 1.57 -1.87 8.71
N GLN A 58 2.76 -2.48 8.65
CA GLN A 58 4.02 -1.77 8.44
C GLN A 58 3.97 -0.92 7.16
N ILE A 59 3.44 -1.48 6.06
CA ILE A 59 3.29 -0.76 4.79
C ILE A 59 2.36 0.45 4.94
N LYS A 60 1.20 0.30 5.62
CA LYS A 60 0.28 1.43 5.84
C LYS A 60 0.91 2.53 6.70
N ILE A 61 1.56 2.15 7.80
CA ILE A 61 2.26 3.09 8.69
C ILE A 61 3.37 3.82 7.91
N TYR A 62 4.14 3.09 7.09
CA TYR A 62 5.16 3.68 6.24
C TYR A 62 4.57 4.69 5.25
N LEU A 63 3.53 4.32 4.50
CA LEU A 63 2.86 5.22 3.56
C LEU A 63 2.30 6.46 4.24
N TYR A 64 1.68 6.31 5.41
CA TYR A 64 1.22 7.44 6.22
C TYR A 64 2.38 8.33 6.65
N GLY A 65 3.49 7.74 7.12
CA GLY A 65 4.71 8.47 7.48
C GLY A 65 5.37 9.21 6.32
N MET A 66 5.20 8.72 5.09
CA MET A 66 5.73 9.38 3.88
C MET A 66 4.83 10.51 3.38
N GLN A 67 3.51 10.43 3.60
CA GLN A 67 2.52 11.29 2.95
C GLN A 67 1.84 12.29 3.89
N ALA A 68 1.71 11.97 5.18
CA ALA A 68 0.96 12.77 6.16
C ALA A 68 1.84 13.36 7.27
N ILE A 69 3.02 12.78 7.54
CA ILE A 69 3.93 13.24 8.58
C ILE A 69 4.99 14.21 8.03
N THR A 70 5.30 15.25 8.80
CA THR A 70 6.34 16.24 8.48
C THR A 70 7.41 16.27 9.58
N PRO A 71 8.69 16.02 9.26
CA PRO A 71 9.20 15.62 7.93
C PRO A 71 8.78 14.17 7.56
N PRO A 72 8.76 13.81 6.26
CA PRO A 72 8.52 12.44 5.83
C PRO A 72 9.47 11.45 6.52
N ALA A 73 9.01 10.21 6.74
CA ALA A 73 9.75 9.20 7.50
C ALA A 73 10.34 8.07 6.63
N PRO A 74 11.27 8.34 5.68
CA PRO A 74 11.82 7.31 4.78
C PRO A 74 12.64 6.25 5.53
N VAL A 75 13.08 6.53 6.76
CA VAL A 75 13.80 5.59 7.63
C VAL A 75 13.01 4.31 7.89
N LEU A 76 11.67 4.37 7.87
CA LEU A 76 10.78 3.22 8.05
C LEU A 76 10.74 2.28 6.82
N SER A 77 11.35 2.66 5.69
CA SER A 77 11.52 1.74 4.55
C SER A 77 12.47 0.58 4.88
N ARG A 78 13.45 0.81 5.76
CA ARG A 78 14.50 -0.16 6.07
C ARG A 78 13.96 -1.43 6.75
N PRO A 79 13.16 -1.36 7.83
CA PRO A 79 12.63 -2.59 8.44
C PRO A 79 11.75 -3.41 7.49
N ILE A 80 10.99 -2.76 6.59
CA ILE A 80 10.24 -3.49 5.54
C ILE A 80 11.22 -4.17 4.57
N ALA A 81 12.25 -3.45 4.14
CA ALA A 81 13.24 -3.98 3.20
C ALA A 81 14.05 -5.14 3.79
N GLU A 82 14.34 -5.13 5.08
CA GLU A 82 15.05 -6.22 5.79
C GLU A 82 14.28 -7.55 5.78
N LEU A 83 12.96 -7.52 5.57
CA LEU A 83 12.13 -8.72 5.38
C LEU A 83 12.36 -9.41 4.02
N GLY A 84 13.00 -8.75 3.07
CA GLY A 84 13.36 -9.29 1.75
C GLY A 84 12.17 -9.85 0.98
N GLN A 85 12.30 -11.09 0.50
CA GLN A 85 11.29 -11.78 -0.32
C GLN A 85 9.89 -11.82 0.31
N ALA A 86 9.79 -11.87 1.65
CA ALA A 86 8.51 -11.96 2.36
C ALA A 86 7.65 -10.69 2.21
N ALA A 87 8.27 -9.54 1.96
CA ALA A 87 7.57 -8.27 1.80
C ALA A 87 7.09 -8.01 0.36
N ILE A 88 7.60 -8.74 -0.65
CA ILE A 88 7.29 -8.48 -2.07
C ILE A 88 5.79 -8.60 -2.36
N LEU A 89 5.15 -9.72 -1.99
CA LEU A 89 3.72 -9.92 -2.25
C LEU A 89 2.83 -8.95 -1.47
N PRO A 90 3.07 -8.68 -0.16
CA PRO A 90 2.36 -7.62 0.55
C PRO A 90 2.46 -6.25 -0.12
N ILE A 91 3.65 -5.84 -0.58
CA ILE A 91 3.86 -4.55 -1.26
C ILE A 91 3.10 -4.51 -2.59
N LEU A 92 3.21 -5.54 -3.43
CA LEU A 92 2.47 -5.63 -4.69
C LEU A 92 0.95 -5.68 -4.47
N GLY A 93 0.51 -6.36 -3.41
CA GLY A 93 -0.89 -6.37 -2.98
C GLY A 93 -1.39 -4.97 -2.63
N GLU A 94 -0.58 -4.16 -1.93
CA GLU A 94 -0.93 -2.77 -1.65
C GLU A 94 -1.00 -1.92 -2.92
N LEU A 95 -0.01 -2.02 -3.81
CA LEU A 95 -0.01 -1.31 -5.09
C LEU A 95 -1.18 -1.74 -5.99
N SER A 96 -1.63 -2.99 -5.92
CA SER A 96 -2.80 -3.46 -6.65
C SER A 96 -4.11 -2.92 -6.08
N ARG A 97 -4.23 -2.81 -4.76
CA ARG A 97 -5.45 -2.31 -4.09
C ARG A 97 -5.57 -0.80 -4.22
N ASN A 98 -4.46 -0.08 -4.02
CA ASN A 98 -4.41 1.37 -3.94
C ASN A 98 -3.26 1.92 -4.83
N PRO A 99 -3.41 1.88 -6.18
CA PRO A 99 -2.37 2.28 -7.14
C PRO A 99 -2.23 3.81 -7.28
N THR A 100 -2.17 4.53 -6.15
CA THR A 100 -1.95 5.97 -6.20
C THR A 100 -0.50 6.26 -6.61
N GLU A 101 -0.29 7.37 -7.31
CA GLU A 101 1.07 7.75 -7.73
C GLU A 101 2.00 8.00 -6.53
N ALA A 102 1.45 8.46 -5.40
CA ALA A 102 2.19 8.62 -4.15
C ALA A 102 2.64 7.26 -3.60
N ASN A 103 1.75 6.25 -3.58
CA ASN A 103 2.11 4.90 -3.13
C ASN A 103 3.18 4.27 -4.03
N ILE A 104 3.06 4.42 -5.35
CA ILE A 104 4.06 3.93 -6.32
C ILE A 104 5.43 4.56 -6.02
N ARG A 105 5.47 5.89 -5.88
CA ARG A 105 6.70 6.64 -5.57
C ARG A 105 7.32 6.18 -4.25
N ASP A 106 6.51 6.09 -3.20
CA ASP A 106 6.99 5.85 -1.84
C ASP A 106 7.43 4.40 -1.63
N LEU A 107 6.71 3.43 -2.21
CA LEU A 107 7.09 2.01 -2.14
C LEU A 107 8.28 1.68 -3.04
N MET A 108 8.59 2.49 -4.06
CA MET A 108 9.83 2.36 -4.82
C MET A 108 11.08 2.50 -3.93
N VAL A 109 11.01 3.32 -2.87
CA VAL A 109 12.11 3.48 -1.91
C VAL A 109 12.38 2.20 -1.13
N VAL A 110 11.34 1.39 -0.86
CA VAL A 110 11.50 0.07 -0.21
C VAL A 110 12.26 -0.88 -1.13
N PHE A 111 11.91 -0.96 -2.41
CA PHE A 111 12.62 -1.80 -3.39
C PHE A 111 14.07 -1.36 -3.59
N GLU A 112 14.32 -0.05 -3.69
CA GLU A 112 15.69 0.50 -3.72
C GLU A 112 16.49 0.10 -2.48
N THR A 113 15.85 0.16 -1.31
CA THR A 113 16.49 -0.23 -0.05
C THR A 113 16.75 -1.72 0.01
N MET A 114 15.86 -2.58 -0.50
CA MET A 114 16.08 -4.02 -0.60
C MET A 114 17.29 -4.35 -1.46
N GLN A 115 17.39 -3.74 -2.65
CA GLN A 115 18.53 -3.91 -3.55
C GLN A 115 19.83 -3.46 -2.87
N ARG A 116 19.83 -2.28 -2.23
CA ARG A 116 21.00 -1.73 -1.55
C ARG A 116 21.45 -2.58 -0.36
N LEU A 117 20.52 -3.16 0.38
CA LEU A 117 20.83 -4.04 1.52
C LEU A 117 21.17 -5.49 1.09
N GLY A 118 20.90 -5.86 -0.16
CA GLY A 118 21.03 -7.23 -0.63
C GLY A 118 20.03 -8.21 -0.01
N THR A 119 18.95 -7.70 0.60
CA THR A 119 17.91 -8.54 1.21
C THR A 119 16.96 -9.13 0.18
N TYR A 120 16.89 -8.50 -1.00
CA TYR A 120 16.24 -9.04 -2.18
C TYR A 120 16.87 -8.46 -3.45
N ASP A 121 17.17 -9.32 -4.42
CA ASP A 121 17.72 -8.92 -5.71
C ASP A 121 16.60 -8.46 -6.66
N VAL A 122 16.10 -7.25 -6.40
CA VAL A 122 15.04 -6.62 -7.19
C VAL A 122 15.46 -6.50 -8.65
N ALA A 123 16.73 -6.17 -8.92
CA ALA A 123 17.19 -5.87 -10.26
C ALA A 123 17.23 -7.10 -11.19
N ASN A 124 17.43 -8.30 -10.62
CA ASN A 124 17.40 -9.56 -11.36
C ASN A 124 16.02 -10.25 -11.40
N ASP A 125 15.07 -9.84 -10.57
CA ASP A 125 13.67 -10.29 -10.71
C ASP A 125 12.99 -9.60 -11.90
N LYS A 126 13.01 -10.28 -13.05
CA LYS A 126 12.41 -9.80 -14.31
C LYS A 126 10.91 -9.53 -14.18
N MET A 127 10.18 -10.34 -13.40
CA MET A 127 8.73 -10.19 -13.26
C MET A 127 8.39 -8.98 -12.40
N LEU A 128 9.10 -8.82 -11.28
CA LEU A 128 8.97 -7.65 -10.43
C LEU A 128 9.37 -6.39 -11.18
N MET A 129 10.53 -6.37 -11.85
CA MET A 129 10.99 -5.22 -12.61
C MET A 129 10.00 -4.80 -13.71
N LYS A 130 9.42 -5.77 -14.44
CA LYS A 130 8.38 -5.48 -15.43
C LYS A 130 7.11 -4.90 -14.79
N THR A 131 6.71 -5.44 -13.64
CA THR A 131 5.56 -4.94 -12.88
C THR A 131 5.78 -3.50 -12.43
N LEU A 132 6.95 -3.20 -11.87
CA LEU A 132 7.33 -1.85 -11.45
C LEU A 132 7.40 -0.88 -12.64
N ASP A 133 7.95 -1.30 -13.77
CA ASP A 133 8.01 -0.49 -15.00
C ASP A 133 6.60 -0.11 -15.48
N ASN A 134 5.63 -1.05 -15.41
CA ASN A 134 4.23 -0.80 -15.75
C ASN A 134 3.59 0.25 -14.82
N TYR A 135 3.77 0.12 -13.50
CA TYR A 135 3.25 1.09 -12.53
C TYR A 135 3.82 2.49 -12.79
N VAL A 136 5.14 2.59 -12.97
CA VAL A 136 5.82 3.87 -13.20
C VAL A 136 5.40 4.50 -14.52
N ASN A 137 5.29 3.73 -15.60
CA ASN A 137 4.83 4.25 -16.89
C ASN A 137 3.36 4.69 -16.87
N GLY A 138 2.54 4.09 -16.01
CA GLY A 138 1.14 4.45 -15.79
C GLY A 138 0.93 5.77 -15.03
N MET A 139 1.97 6.33 -14.40
CA MET A 139 1.88 7.61 -13.70
C MET A 139 1.60 8.76 -14.69
N LYS A 140 0.60 9.59 -14.38
CA LYS A 140 0.18 10.81 -15.08
C LYS A 140 1.01 12.02 -14.68
N ASN A 141 1.41 12.14 -13.41
CA ASN A 141 2.23 13.26 -12.95
C ASN A 141 3.67 13.14 -13.49
N ASN A 142 4.04 14.03 -14.42
CA ASN A 142 5.33 13.99 -15.10
C ASN A 142 6.53 14.11 -14.15
N ILE A 143 6.41 14.92 -13.08
CA ILE A 143 7.49 15.13 -12.11
C ILE A 143 7.70 13.86 -11.29
N TRP A 144 6.62 13.31 -10.73
CA TRP A 144 6.69 12.09 -9.93
C TRP A 144 7.10 10.88 -10.76
N ARG A 145 6.60 10.80 -12.00
CA ARG A 145 7.05 9.78 -12.96
C ARG A 145 8.53 9.91 -13.25
N GLY A 146 9.04 11.11 -13.52
CA GLY A 146 10.47 11.34 -13.77
C GLY A 146 11.33 10.88 -12.60
N TYR A 147 11.00 11.32 -11.38
CA TYR A 147 11.69 10.91 -10.15
C TYR A 147 11.65 9.39 -9.94
N THR A 148 10.49 8.75 -10.14
CA THR A 148 10.35 7.31 -9.91
C THR A 148 11.03 6.48 -11.01
N LYS A 149 11.06 6.97 -12.25
CA LYS A 149 11.84 6.37 -13.35
C LYS A 149 13.33 6.41 -13.08
N GLU A 150 13.83 7.48 -12.47
CA GLU A 150 15.23 7.58 -12.09
C GLU A 150 15.60 6.47 -11.09
N LYS A 151 14.80 6.28 -10.05
CA LYS A 151 14.99 5.17 -9.08
C LYS A 151 14.96 3.80 -9.74
N LEU A 152 13.99 3.56 -10.62
CA LEU A 152 13.90 2.30 -11.38
C LEU A 152 15.13 2.08 -12.28
N THR A 153 15.72 3.16 -12.81
CA THR A 153 16.95 3.11 -13.61
C THR A 153 18.17 2.80 -12.74
N GLN A 154 18.23 3.36 -11.52
CA GLN A 154 19.29 3.07 -10.55
C GLN A 154 19.27 1.59 -10.12
N LEU A 155 18.08 1.01 -9.90
CA LEU A 155 17.93 -0.43 -9.69
C LEU A 155 18.53 -1.23 -10.86
N LYS A 156 18.19 -0.88 -12.11
CA LYS A 156 18.73 -1.54 -13.32
C LYS A 156 20.26 -1.41 -13.43
N LYS A 157 20.82 -0.27 -13.05
CA LYS A 157 22.28 -0.03 -13.10
C LYS A 157 23.03 -0.80 -12.01
N SER A 158 22.45 -0.92 -10.81
CA SER A 158 23.08 -1.72 -9.75
C SER A 158 23.32 -3.18 -10.16
N ARG A 159 22.52 -3.72 -11.10
CA ARG A 159 22.76 -5.01 -11.74
C ARG A 159 24.01 -5.03 -12.62
N SER A 160 24.19 -4.04 -13.50
CA SER A 160 25.34 -4.01 -14.43
C SER A 160 26.66 -3.88 -13.69
N ASP A 161 26.67 -3.07 -12.63
CA ASP A 161 27.89 -2.82 -11.84
C ASP A 161 28.31 -4.06 -11.03
N MET A 162 27.37 -4.98 -10.73
CA MET A 162 27.66 -6.29 -10.12
C MET A 162 28.13 -7.34 -11.13
N GLU A 163 27.69 -7.26 -12.39
CA GLU A 163 28.12 -8.17 -13.46
C GLU A 163 29.54 -7.86 -13.96
N GLU A 164 30.00 -6.61 -13.87
CA GLU A 164 31.38 -6.22 -14.26
C GLU A 164 32.46 -6.58 -13.22
N GLN A 165 32.07 -7.04 -12.03
CA GLN A 165 32.99 -7.41 -10.94
C GLN A 165 33.21 -8.92 -10.78
N ASN A 166 32.56 -9.76 -11.59
CA ASN A 166 32.70 -11.22 -11.64
C ASN A 166 33.28 -11.70 -12.96
#